data_AF-A0A945K4Q5-F1
#
_entry.id   AF-A0A945K4Q5-F1
#
_cell.length_a   1.000
_cell.length_b   1.000
_cell.length_c   1.000
_cell.angle_alpha   90.00
_cell.angle_beta   90.00
_cell.angle_gamma   90.00
#
_symmetry.space_group_name_H-M   'P 1'
#
loop_
_entity.id
_entity.type
_entity.pdbx_description
1 polymer ?
#
loop_
_entity_poly.entity_id
_entity_poly.type
_entity_poly.pdbx_seq_one_letter_code
_entity_poly.pdbx_strand_id
1 'polypeptide(L)'
;MKISHLLGIFLLFTLSCNSQHKRNNMEEKKHKFTNALVNETSPYLLQHAHNPVNWHPWNEETIEKAKKEDKLLLISIGYSACH
;
A
#
# COMPACT_ATOMS: atom_id res chain seq x y z
N MET A 1 28.68 46.44 -23.53
CA MET A 1 28.13 45.73 -22.35
C MET A 1 28.89 44.42 -22.20
N LYS A 2 29.56 44.24 -21.06
CA LYS A 2 30.72 43.34 -20.92
C LYS A 2 30.27 41.88 -20.73
N ILE A 3 30.80 40.99 -21.57
CA ILE A 3 30.59 39.52 -21.55
C ILE A 3 30.89 38.90 -20.17
N SER A 4 31.67 39.58 -19.32
CA SER A 4 31.94 39.21 -17.93
C SER A 4 30.69 39.10 -17.04
N HIS A 5 29.61 39.82 -17.35
CA HIS A 5 28.35 39.69 -16.59
C HIS A 5 27.52 38.46 -17.01
N LEU A 6 27.68 37.97 -18.25
CA LEU A 6 26.94 36.82 -18.75
C LEU A 6 27.48 35.50 -18.14
N LEU A 7 28.79 35.41 -17.93
CA LEU A 7 29.44 34.27 -17.25
C LEU A 7 29.09 34.19 -15.76
N GLY A 8 28.90 35.34 -15.08
CA GLY A 8 28.52 35.38 -13.66
C GLY A 8 27.07 34.94 -13.41
N ILE A 9 26.15 35.23 -14.34
CA ILE A 9 24.74 34.81 -14.25
C ILE A 9 24.60 33.29 -14.48
N PHE A 10 25.39 32.71 -15.38
CA PHE A 10 25.40 31.26 -15.63
C PHE A 10 25.88 30.45 -14.41
N LEU A 11 26.83 30.99 -13.62
CA LEU A 11 27.32 30.34 -12.40
C LEU A 11 26.32 30.39 -11.23
N LEU A 12 25.40 31.37 -11.23
CA LEU A 12 24.33 31.48 -10.24
C LEU A 12 23.16 30.52 -10.52
N PHE A 13 22.98 30.11 -11.78
CA PHE A 13 21.92 29.16 -12.17
C PHE A 13 22.23 27.71 -11.76
N THR A 14 23.50 27.33 -11.63
CA THR A 14 23.88 25.95 -11.22
C THR A 14 23.85 25.74 -9.70
N LEU A 15 23.91 26.81 -8.90
CA LEU A 15 23.79 26.74 -7.45
C LEU A 15 22.33 26.80 -6.96
N SER A 16 21.39 27.23 -7.80
CA SER A 16 19.95 27.26 -7.50
C SER A 16 19.20 26.04 -8.04
N CYS A 17 19.81 24.85 -7.97
CA CYS A 17 19.07 23.58 -7.96
C CYS A 17 19.65 22.66 -6.88
N ASN A 18 19.71 23.19 -5.66
CA ASN A 18 19.92 22.37 -4.45
C ASN A 18 18.64 22.38 -3.58
N SER A 19 17.48 22.55 -4.22
CA SER A 19 16.19 22.33 -3.58
C SER A 19 15.98 20.83 -3.49
N GLN A 20 16.42 20.28 -2.36
CA GLN A 20 15.99 19.02 -1.76
C GLN A 20 15.15 18.18 -2.72
N HIS A 21 15.77 17.20 -3.39
CA HIS A 21 15.05 15.98 -3.65
C HIS A 21 14.70 15.47 -2.25
N LYS A 22 13.52 15.88 -1.76
CA LYS A 22 12.79 15.17 -0.72
C LYS A 22 12.87 13.75 -1.22
N ARG A 23 13.69 12.91 -0.56
CA ARG A 23 13.42 11.49 -0.53
C ARG A 23 12.00 11.49 0.01
N ASN A 24 11.04 11.39 -0.90
CA ASN A 24 9.70 11.03 -0.52
C ASN A 24 9.97 9.71 0.19
N ASN A 25 9.89 9.74 1.52
CA ASN A 25 9.80 8.56 2.33
C ASN A 25 8.53 7.88 1.84
N MET A 26 8.65 7.12 0.76
CA MET A 26 7.86 5.94 0.58
C MET A 26 8.45 4.99 1.63
N GLU A 27 8.15 5.30 2.90
CA GLU A 27 8.04 4.26 3.90
C GLU A 27 7.08 3.29 3.25
N GLU A 28 7.64 2.20 2.72
CA GLU A 28 6.92 1.00 2.39
C GLU A 28 6.02 0.76 3.62
N LYS A 29 4.73 1.05 3.47
CA LYS A 29 3.79 1.10 4.60
C LYS A 29 3.72 -0.32 5.14
N LYS A 30 4.57 -0.64 6.11
CA LYS A 30 4.69 -2.00 6.62
C LYS A 30 3.41 -2.32 7.37
N HIS A 31 2.56 -3.12 6.73
CA HIS A 31 1.32 -3.56 7.34
C HIS A 31 1.65 -4.42 8.57
N LYS A 32 1.09 -4.05 9.74
CA LYS A 32 1.29 -4.81 10.99
C LYS A 32 0.71 -6.21 10.90
N PHE A 33 -0.36 -6.37 10.13
CA PHE A 33 -1.05 -7.63 9.89
C PHE A 33 -1.24 -7.82 8.39
N THR A 34 -1.16 -9.08 7.95
CA THR A 34 -1.52 -9.51 6.59
C THR A 34 -2.16 -10.88 6.72
N ASN A 35 -3.35 -11.04 6.14
CA ASN A 35 -4.11 -12.29 6.14
C ASN A 35 -4.20 -12.87 4.72
N ALA A 36 -4.92 -13.99 4.57
CA ALA A 36 -4.98 -14.73 3.31
C ALA A 36 -5.62 -13.94 2.15
N LEU A 37 -6.42 -12.91 2.44
CA LEU A 37 -7.10 -12.09 1.43
C LEU A 37 -6.14 -11.29 0.55
N VAL A 38 -4.85 -11.19 0.91
CA VAL A 38 -3.81 -10.58 0.06
C VAL A 38 -3.66 -11.27 -1.30
N ASN A 39 -4.10 -12.53 -1.40
CA ASN A 39 -4.01 -13.34 -2.63
C ASN A 39 -5.31 -13.33 -3.47
N GLU A 40 -6.34 -12.61 -3.01
CA GLU A 40 -7.62 -12.52 -3.73
C GLU A 40 -7.57 -11.49 -4.85
N THR A 41 -8.45 -11.64 -5.85
CA THR A 41 -8.54 -10.69 -6.97
C THR A 41 -9.57 -9.59 -6.73
N SER A 42 -10.51 -9.80 -5.80
CA SER A 42 -11.58 -8.84 -5.50
C SER A 42 -11.02 -7.59 -4.81
N PRO A 43 -11.27 -6.38 -5.34
CA PRO A 43 -10.86 -5.15 -4.67
C PRO A 43 -11.45 -5.00 -3.26
N TYR A 44 -12.68 -5.46 -3.05
CA TYR A 44 -13.35 -5.48 -1.75
C TYR A 44 -12.57 -6.33 -0.73
N LEU A 45 -12.13 -7.53 -1.13
CA LEU A 45 -11.39 -8.43 -0.24
C LEU A 45 -9.98 -7.92 0.02
N LEU A 46 -9.30 -7.39 -1.00
CA LEU A 46 -7.96 -6.82 -0.87
C LEU A 46 -7.92 -5.62 0.10
N GLN A 47 -8.99 -4.83 0.17
CA GLN A 47 -9.12 -3.74 1.15
C GLN A 47 -9.08 -4.25 2.60
N HIS A 48 -9.39 -5.54 2.84
CA HIS A 48 -9.37 -6.19 4.14
C HIS A 48 -8.13 -7.05 4.39
N ALA A 49 -7.19 -7.14 3.45
CA ALA A 49 -6.00 -8.00 3.52
C ALA A 49 -5.07 -7.69 4.70
N HIS A 50 -5.08 -6.44 5.18
CA HIS A 50 -4.20 -5.97 6.25
C HIS A 50 -4.91 -5.67 7.57
N ASN A 51 -6.17 -6.11 7.69
CA ASN A 51 -6.92 -5.99 8.93
C ASN A 51 -6.36 -6.92 10.02
N PRO A 52 -6.52 -6.57 11.30
CA PRO A 52 -6.03 -7.38 12.42
C PRO A 52 -6.75 -8.73 12.56
N VAL A 53 -7.97 -8.84 12.02
CA VAL A 53 -8.67 -10.12 11.92
C VAL A 53 -8.01 -10.96 10.84
N ASN A 54 -7.67 -12.21 11.17
CA ASN A 54 -7.09 -13.17 10.25
C ASN A 54 -8.18 -13.73 9.31
N TRP A 55 -8.65 -12.91 8.37
CA TRP A 55 -9.65 -13.30 7.38
C TRP A 55 -9.11 -14.40 6.46
N HIS A 56 -9.98 -15.36 6.14
CA HIS A 56 -9.77 -16.40 5.13
C HIS A 56 -10.82 -16.25 4.04
N PRO A 57 -10.49 -16.50 2.76
CA PRO A 57 -11.48 -16.52 1.70
C PRO A 57 -12.45 -17.69 1.88
N TRP A 58 -13.64 -17.59 1.30
CA TRP A 58 -14.60 -18.68 1.33
C TRP A 58 -14.19 -19.79 0.35
N ASN A 59 -13.61 -20.88 0.87
CA ASN A 59 -13.19 -22.04 0.09
C ASN A 59 -13.25 -23.34 0.93
N GLU A 60 -13.06 -24.49 0.27
CA GLU A 60 -13.09 -25.80 0.93
C GLU A 60 -12.03 -25.92 2.04
N GLU A 61 -10.82 -25.39 1.82
CA GLU A 61 -9.74 -25.43 2.80
C GLU A 61 -10.13 -24.73 4.11
N THR A 62 -10.78 -23.57 4.02
CA THR A 62 -11.25 -22.79 5.18
C THR A 62 -12.34 -23.53 5.96
N ILE A 63 -13.24 -24.22 5.25
CA ILE A 63 -14.30 -25.02 5.86
C ILE A 63 -13.70 -26.25 6.57
N GLU A 64 -12.79 -26.97 5.92
CA GLU A 64 -12.12 -28.13 6.51
C GLU A 64 -11.25 -27.76 7.71
N LYS A 65 -10.59 -26.60 7.65
CA LYS A 65 -9.85 -26.06 8.81
C LYS A 65 -10.77 -25.80 10.00
N ALA A 66 -11.93 -25.18 9.79
CA ALA A 66 -12.88 -24.91 10.88
C ALA A 66 -13.41 -26.21 11.52
N LYS A 67 -13.72 -27.23 10.71
CA LYS A 67 -14.09 -28.57 11.20
C LYS A 67 -12.96 -29.21 12.01
N LYS A 68 -11.72 -29.17 11.49
CA LYS A 68 -10.55 -29.77 12.14
C LYS A 68 -10.22 -29.08 13.47
N GLU A 69 -10.39 -27.76 13.54
CA GLU A 69 -10.15 -26.98 14.75
C GLU A 69 -11.32 -26.98 15.74
N ASP A 70 -12.46 -27.59 15.38
CA ASP A 70 -13.71 -27.56 16.13
C ASP A 70 -14.13 -26.13 16.52
N LYS A 71 -14.12 -25.23 15.53
CA LYS A 71 -14.47 -23.82 15.70
C LYS A 71 -15.62 -23.40 14.81
N LEU A 72 -16.46 -22.52 15.33
CA LEU A 72 -17.53 -21.88 14.57
C LEU A 72 -16.94 -20.95 13.48
N LEU A 73 -17.63 -20.91 12.34
CA LEU A 73 -17.35 -19.95 11.27
C LEU A 73 -18.18 -18.67 11.49
N LEU A 74 -17.50 -17.53 11.57
CA LEU A 74 -18.12 -16.23 11.45
C LEU A 74 -18.00 -15.76 9.99
N ILE A 75 -19.14 -15.71 9.28
CA ILE A 75 -19.18 -15.34 7.86
C ILE A 75 -19.58 -13.87 7.73
N SER A 76 -18.74 -13.07 7.07
CA SER A 76 -19.02 -11.68 6.72
C SER A 76 -19.11 -11.54 5.20
N ILE A 77 -20.22 -10.98 4.71
CA ILE A 77 -20.49 -10.84 3.27
C ILE A 77 -20.72 -9.37 2.96
N GLY A 78 -20.07 -8.86 1.93
CA GLY A 78 -20.24 -7.50 1.46
C GLY A 78 -19.70 -7.31 0.04
N TYR A 79 -19.85 -6.10 -0.48
CA TYR A 79 -19.39 -5.70 -1.81
C TYR A 79 -18.99 -4.22 -1.80
N SER A 80 -18.07 -3.84 -2.68
CA SER A 80 -17.77 -2.43 -2.94
C SER A 80 -18.81 -1.84 -3.88
N ALA A 81 -19.47 -0.76 -3.47
CA ALA A 81 -20.37 0.03 -4.29
C ALA A 81 -19.82 1.46 -4.46
N CYS A 82 -20.11 2.09 -5.60
CA CYS A 82 -20.00 3.53 -5.72
C CYS A 82 -21.26 4.17 -5.13
N HIS A 83 -21.09 5.24 -4.36
CA HIS A 83 -22.18 5.98 -3.72
C HIS A 83 -22.73 7.09 -4.64
#